data_AF-A0A367QU82-F1
#
_entry.id   AF-A0A367QU82-F1
#
_cell.length_a   1.000
_cell.length_b   1.000
_cell.length_c   1.000
_cell.angle_alpha   90.00
_cell.angle_beta   90.00
_cell.angle_gamma   90.00
#
_symmetry.space_group_name_H-M   'P 1'
#
loop_
_entity.id
_entity.type
_entity.pdbx_description
1 polymer ?
#
loop_
_entity_poly.entity_id
_entity_poly.type
_entity_poly.pdbx_seq_one_letter_code
_entity_poly.pdbx_strand_id
1 'polypeptide(L)'
;MNDQLTFQELRDKCYRHFLYLPYVNHQQFRNPDRDWLKEEFNSIMYNLQGTSYSHVDLINAFYSSVFELEFKKIFFPNSLIYKFGIDSNKPQLSRLIRFTSRYGEVIVRHYSHSSSGKLYTKEWNCPLKYYRLALLVDPLAK
;
A
#
# COMPACT_ATOMS: atom_id res chain seq x y z
N MET A 1 -5.00 -29.72 -2.90
CA MET A 1 -4.77 -28.40 -3.53
C MET A 1 -4.49 -27.45 -2.37
N ASN A 2 -3.27 -26.93 -2.24
CA ASN A 2 -3.00 -25.86 -1.28
C ASN A 2 -3.25 -24.56 -2.03
N ASP A 3 -4.49 -24.08 -2.00
CA ASP A 3 -4.84 -22.82 -2.61
C ASP A 3 -4.12 -21.71 -1.85
N GLN A 4 -3.18 -21.05 -2.53
CA GLN A 4 -2.45 -19.93 -2.00
C GLN A 4 -3.41 -18.75 -1.80
N LEU A 5 -3.37 -18.12 -0.63
CA LEU A 5 -4.20 -16.93 -0.38
C LEU A 5 -3.85 -15.81 -1.37
N THR A 6 -4.88 -15.22 -1.94
CA THR A 6 -4.81 -14.05 -2.79
C THR A 6 -4.52 -12.79 -1.98
N PHE A 7 -4.04 -11.74 -2.66
CA PHE A 7 -3.86 -10.41 -2.04
C PHE A 7 -5.13 -9.92 -1.35
N GLN A 8 -6.30 -10.07 -1.98
CA GLN A 8 -7.56 -9.58 -1.41
C GLN A 8 -7.92 -10.33 -0.13
N GLU A 9 -7.75 -11.66 -0.09
CA GLU A 9 -7.99 -12.45 1.12
C GLU A 9 -7.03 -12.08 2.25
N LEU A 10 -5.75 -11.85 1.93
CA LEU A 10 -4.76 -11.38 2.91
C LEU A 10 -5.13 -10.00 3.44
N ARG A 11 -5.57 -9.10 2.56
CA ARG A 11 -5.98 -7.74 2.92
C ARG A 11 -7.20 -7.76 3.82
N ASP A 12 -8.21 -8.54 3.49
CA ASP A 12 -9.42 -8.66 4.30
C ASP A 12 -9.09 -9.21 5.69
N LYS A 13 -8.18 -10.19 5.78
CA LYS A 13 -7.66 -10.69 7.07
C LYS A 13 -6.92 -9.61 7.86
N CYS A 14 -6.03 -8.84 7.21
CA CYS A 14 -5.30 -7.74 7.85
C CYS A 14 -6.25 -6.64 8.34
N TYR A 15 -7.19 -6.22 7.50
CA TYR A 15 -8.15 -5.17 7.85
C TYR A 15 -9.04 -5.58 9.02
N ARG A 16 -9.56 -6.82 9.00
CA ARG A 16 -10.34 -7.38 10.12
C ARG A 16 -9.53 -7.47 11.40
N HIS A 17 -8.27 -7.90 11.32
CA HIS A 17 -7.37 -7.94 12.47
C HIS A 17 -7.36 -6.59 13.18
N PHE A 18 -7.14 -5.50 12.45
CA PHE A 18 -7.18 -4.15 13.03
C PHE A 18 -8.57 -3.80 13.56
N LEU A 19 -9.65 -4.08 12.82
CA LEU A 19 -11.02 -3.73 13.26
C LEU A 19 -11.38 -4.31 14.63
N TYR A 20 -10.87 -5.49 14.97
CA TYR A 20 -11.16 -6.18 16.22
C TYR A 20 -10.19 -5.84 17.37
N LEU A 21 -9.17 -5.00 17.14
CA LEU A 21 -8.30 -4.57 18.22
C LEU A 21 -9.06 -3.62 19.17
N PRO A 22 -9.22 -3.98 20.45
CA PRO A 22 -10.10 -3.26 21.38
C PRO A 22 -9.64 -1.83 21.69
N TYR A 23 -8.36 -1.54 21.50
CA TYR A 23 -7.75 -0.24 21.76
C TYR A 23 -7.55 0.61 20.50
N VAL A 24 -7.93 0.11 19.31
CA VAL A 24 -7.83 0.88 18.07
C VAL A 24 -9.12 1.66 17.86
N ASN A 25 -9.07 2.98 18.06
CA ASN A 25 -10.16 3.85 17.61
C ASN A 25 -10.04 4.08 16.10
N HIS A 26 -10.80 3.32 15.31
CA HIS A 26 -10.80 3.40 13.84
C HIS A 26 -11.14 4.78 13.30
N GLN A 27 -11.88 5.62 14.04
CA GLN A 27 -12.20 6.98 13.60
C GLN A 27 -11.03 7.95 13.79
N GLN A 28 -10.09 7.63 14.67
CA GLN A 28 -8.95 8.47 15.04
C GLN A 28 -7.59 7.83 14.73
N PHE A 29 -7.57 6.70 14.02
CA PHE A 29 -6.34 6.00 13.67
C PHE A 29 -5.43 6.91 12.84
N ARG A 30 -4.27 7.29 13.39
CA ARG A 30 -3.34 8.21 12.75
C ARG A 30 -1.91 7.87 13.11
N ASN A 31 -1.07 7.72 12.09
CA ASN A 31 0.39 7.55 12.19
C ASN A 31 0.80 6.57 13.31
N PRO A 32 0.37 5.31 13.22
CA PRO A 32 0.64 4.32 14.27
C PRO A 32 2.13 4.14 14.52
N ASP A 33 2.48 3.85 15.78
CA ASP A 33 3.85 3.58 16.20
C ASP A 33 4.45 2.43 15.34
N ARG A 34 5.72 2.60 14.93
CA ARG A 34 6.39 1.64 14.03
C ARG A 34 6.66 0.30 14.71
N ASP A 35 6.99 0.31 15.99
CA ASP A 35 7.27 -0.92 16.73
C ASP A 35 5.97 -1.67 16.98
N TRP A 36 4.90 -0.95 17.34
CA TRP A 36 3.56 -1.52 17.41
C TRP A 36 3.12 -2.14 16.07
N LEU A 37 3.27 -1.43 14.95
CA LEU A 37 2.96 -2.00 13.63
C LEU A 37 3.75 -3.27 13.31
N LYS A 38 5.01 -3.32 13.73
CA LYS A 38 5.86 -4.51 13.57
C LYS A 38 5.33 -5.68 14.39
N GLU A 39 4.89 -5.44 15.62
CA GLU A 39 4.25 -6.44 16.48
C GLU A 39 2.94 -6.97 15.87
N GLU A 40 2.10 -6.08 15.35
CA GLU A 40 0.85 -6.48 14.68
C GLU A 40 1.11 -7.28 13.39
N PHE A 41 2.12 -6.89 12.60
CA PHE A 41 2.53 -7.64 11.42
C PHE A 41 2.99 -9.06 11.78
N ASN A 42 3.81 -9.19 12.83
CA ASN A 42 4.28 -10.48 13.32
C ASN A 42 3.12 -11.34 13.85
N SER A 43 2.14 -10.73 14.51
CA SER A 43 0.95 -11.41 15.02
C SER A 43 0.10 -11.98 13.88
N ILE A 44 -0.07 -11.22 12.79
CA ILE A 44 -0.74 -11.71 11.57
C ILE A 44 0.06 -12.84 10.92
N MET A 45 1.39 -12.72 10.81
CA MET A 45 2.24 -13.78 10.27
C MET A 45 2.10 -15.09 11.07
N TYR A 46 2.07 -14.99 12.40
CA TYR A 46 1.85 -16.13 13.29
C TYR A 46 0.47 -16.78 13.06
N ASN A 47 -0.58 -15.97 12.94
CA ASN A 47 -1.94 -16.48 12.66
C ASN A 47 -2.08 -17.14 11.28
N LEU A 48 -1.20 -16.81 10.34
CA LEU A 48 -1.16 -17.40 9.01
C LEU A 48 -0.19 -18.59 8.91
N GLN A 49 0.40 -19.03 10.01
CA GLN A 49 1.31 -20.18 10.00
C GLN A 49 0.61 -21.43 9.44
N GLY A 50 1.27 -22.12 8.52
CA GLY A 50 0.70 -23.29 7.83
C GLY A 50 -0.22 -22.95 6.65
N THR A 51 -0.49 -21.66 6.39
CA THR A 51 -1.20 -21.21 5.19
C THR A 51 -0.21 -20.79 4.10
N SER A 52 -0.49 -21.14 2.85
CA SER A 52 0.34 -20.71 1.71
C SER A 52 0.00 -19.28 1.30
N TYR A 53 1.00 -18.40 1.23
CA TYR A 53 0.86 -17.02 0.76
C TYR A 53 2.20 -16.42 0.29
N SER A 54 2.14 -15.35 -0.51
CA SER A 54 3.31 -14.55 -0.88
C SER A 54 3.62 -13.53 0.22
N HIS A 55 4.86 -13.53 0.73
CA HIS A 55 5.28 -12.56 1.75
C HIS A 55 5.16 -11.10 1.25
N VAL A 56 5.41 -10.86 -0.04
CA VAL A 56 5.24 -9.54 -0.65
C VAL A 56 3.77 -9.12 -0.66
N ASP A 57 2.86 -10.05 -0.94
CA ASP A 57 1.42 -9.76 -0.92
C ASP A 57 0.93 -9.51 0.50
N LEU A 58 1.48 -10.19 1.51
CA LEU A 58 1.19 -9.90 2.90
C LEU A 58 1.65 -8.49 3.31
N ILE A 59 2.87 -8.07 2.93
CA ILE A 59 3.34 -6.69 3.17
C ILE A 59 2.40 -5.67 2.51
N ASN A 60 2.04 -5.92 1.25
CA ASN A 60 1.11 -5.05 0.51
C ASN A 60 -0.25 -4.98 1.19
N ALA A 61 -0.81 -6.13 1.57
CA ALA A 61 -2.12 -6.25 2.22
C ALA A 61 -2.14 -5.54 3.57
N PHE A 62 -1.11 -5.76 4.38
CA PHE A 62 -0.95 -5.15 5.69
C PHE A 62 -0.90 -3.63 5.60
N TYR A 63 0.07 -3.09 4.84
CA TYR A 63 0.24 -1.65 4.76
C TYR A 63 -0.86 -0.94 3.96
N SER A 64 -1.50 -1.60 3.00
CA SER A 64 -2.73 -1.10 2.36
C SER A 64 -3.85 -0.93 3.38
N SER A 65 -4.01 -1.88 4.30
CA SER A 65 -5.04 -1.84 5.35
C SER A 65 -4.77 -0.73 6.37
N VAL A 66 -3.52 -0.61 6.83
CA VAL A 66 -3.08 0.47 7.73
C VAL A 66 -3.35 1.85 7.10
N PHE A 67 -2.98 2.02 5.82
CA PHE A 67 -3.17 3.28 5.12
C PHE A 67 -4.65 3.60 4.88
N GLU A 68 -5.48 2.58 4.60
CA GLU A 68 -6.93 2.76 4.51
C GLU A 68 -7.51 3.25 5.83
N LEU A 69 -7.14 2.61 6.94
CA LEU A 69 -7.66 3.01 8.26
C LEU A 69 -7.28 4.44 8.61
N GLU A 70 -6.07 4.85 8.26
CA GLU A 70 -5.56 6.20 8.55
C GLU A 70 -6.15 7.29 7.65
N PHE A 71 -6.14 7.06 6.33
CA PHE A 71 -6.47 8.12 5.37
C PHE A 71 -7.85 7.97 4.73
N LYS A 72 -8.60 6.92 5.09
CA LYS A 72 -9.91 6.55 4.50
C LYS A 72 -9.83 6.44 2.98
N LYS A 73 -8.70 5.96 2.48
CA LYS A 73 -8.39 5.80 1.06
C LYS A 73 -7.69 4.48 0.82
N ILE A 74 -8.18 3.75 -0.16
CA ILE A 74 -7.64 2.45 -0.51
C ILE A 74 -6.58 2.62 -1.58
N PHE A 75 -5.34 2.23 -1.27
CA PHE A 75 -4.27 2.11 -2.25
C PHE A 75 -3.94 0.64 -2.42
N PHE A 76 -4.13 0.14 -3.63
CA PHE A 76 -3.72 -1.21 -4.00
C PHE A 76 -2.39 -1.18 -4.75
N PRO A 77 -1.60 -2.27 -4.70
CA PRO A 77 -0.55 -2.51 -5.67
C PRO A 77 -1.05 -2.25 -7.10
N ASN A 78 -0.15 -1.80 -7.93
CA ASN A 78 -0.42 -1.29 -9.27
C ASN A 78 -1.35 -0.09 -9.37
N SER A 79 -1.90 0.54 -8.32
CA SER A 79 -2.78 1.72 -8.51
C SER A 79 -2.09 2.87 -9.26
N LEU A 80 -2.81 3.50 -10.19
CA LEU A 80 -2.40 4.72 -10.86
C LEU A 80 -2.53 5.89 -9.89
N ILE A 81 -1.45 6.65 -9.72
CA ILE A 81 -1.35 7.72 -8.72
C ILE A 81 -0.69 8.97 -9.30
N TYR A 82 -1.04 10.12 -8.74
CA TYR A 82 -0.33 11.39 -8.98
C TYR A 82 0.48 11.77 -7.76
N LYS A 83 1.73 12.17 -7.98
CA LYS A 83 2.54 12.82 -6.96
C LYS A 83 2.10 14.28 -6.82
N PHE A 84 1.79 14.68 -5.60
CA PHE A 84 1.57 16.05 -5.19
C PHE A 84 2.73 16.48 -4.26
N GLY A 85 3.48 17.49 -4.67
CA GLY A 85 4.66 17.98 -3.95
C GLY A 85 4.99 19.43 -4.30
N ILE A 86 5.50 20.15 -3.31
CA ILE A 86 5.58 21.62 -3.19
C ILE A 86 6.40 22.29 -4.31
N ASP A 87 7.39 21.58 -4.88
CA ASP A 87 8.35 22.14 -5.84
C ASP A 87 8.07 21.84 -7.32
N SER A 88 7.02 21.07 -7.62
CA SER A 88 6.69 20.68 -9.01
C SER A 88 5.35 21.27 -9.43
N ASN A 89 5.39 22.30 -10.28
CA ASN A 89 4.21 22.97 -10.87
C ASN A 89 3.29 22.04 -11.70
N LYS A 90 3.62 20.76 -11.87
CA LYS A 90 2.82 19.79 -12.61
C LYS A 90 2.72 18.46 -11.88
N PRO A 91 1.53 17.85 -11.77
CA PRO A 91 1.36 16.54 -11.15
C PRO A 91 2.12 15.48 -11.98
N GLN A 92 2.90 14.65 -11.30
CA GLN A 92 3.65 13.56 -11.94
C GLN A 92 2.85 12.25 -11.86
N LEU A 93 2.47 11.72 -13.02
CA LEU A 93 1.77 10.44 -13.13
C LEU A 93 2.72 9.27 -12.80
N SER A 94 2.25 8.33 -11.99
CA SER A 94 3.02 7.19 -11.53
C SER A 94 2.14 5.95 -11.34
N ARG A 95 2.73 4.76 -11.29
CA ARG A 95 2.08 3.54 -10.77
C ARG A 95 2.67 3.20 -9.41
N LEU A 96 1.82 2.96 -8.41
CA LEU A 96 2.22 2.31 -7.17
C LEU A 96 2.63 0.87 -7.50
N ILE A 97 3.88 0.49 -7.32
CA ILE A 97 4.31 -0.89 -7.59
C ILE A 97 3.99 -1.76 -6.38
N ARG A 98 4.44 -1.35 -5.19
CA ARG A 98 4.22 -2.07 -3.94
C ARG A 98 4.47 -1.20 -2.72
N PHE A 99 3.96 -1.65 -1.58
CA PHE A 99 4.38 -1.18 -0.27
C PHE A 99 5.73 -1.79 0.10
N THR A 100 6.47 -1.07 0.95
CA THR A 100 7.72 -1.58 1.54
C THR A 100 7.47 -2.09 2.95
N SER A 101 8.46 -2.75 3.56
CA SER A 101 8.40 -3.10 4.98
C SER A 101 8.48 -1.89 5.91
N ARG A 102 8.80 -0.70 5.39
CA ARG A 102 8.84 0.55 6.15
C ARG A 102 7.49 1.26 6.02
N TYR A 103 6.86 1.52 7.17
CA TYR A 103 5.57 2.20 7.22
C TYR A 103 5.60 3.54 6.46
N GLY A 104 4.58 3.73 5.63
CA GLY A 104 4.37 4.93 4.82
C GLY A 104 5.26 5.02 3.58
N GLU A 105 6.18 4.07 3.35
CA GLU A 105 7.05 4.03 2.17
C GLU A 105 6.57 3.04 1.13
N VAL A 106 6.63 3.46 -0.13
CA VAL A 106 6.20 2.71 -1.31
C VAL A 106 7.24 2.78 -2.41
N ILE A 107 7.27 1.74 -3.23
CA ILE A 107 7.97 1.78 -4.52
C ILE A 107 6.97 2.23 -5.57
N VAL A 108 7.31 3.28 -6.30
CA VAL A 108 6.49 3.81 -7.39
C VAL A 108 7.31 3.83 -8.68
N ARG A 109 6.63 3.63 -9.81
CA ARG A 109 7.19 3.82 -11.14
C ARG A 109 6.68 5.15 -11.69
N HIS A 110 7.58 6.12 -11.83
CA HIS A 110 7.28 7.42 -12.40
C HIS A 110 7.29 7.36 -13.92
N TYR A 111 6.33 8.04 -14.53
CA TYR A 111 6.27 8.25 -15.98
C TYR A 111 6.79 9.64 -16.33
N SER A 112 7.69 9.73 -17.30
CA SER A 112 8.17 10.99 -17.85
C SER A 112 8.29 10.88 -19.36
N HIS A 113 7.95 11.96 -20.07
CA HIS A 113 8.20 12.05 -21.50
C HIS A 113 9.64 12.49 -21.75
N SER A 114 10.34 11.82 -22.66
CA SER A 114 11.52 12.40 -23.29
C SER A 114 11.13 13.43 -24.35
N SER A 115 12.06 14.30 -24.72
CA SER A 115 11.93 15.20 -25.88
C SER A 115 11.68 14.45 -27.20
N SER A 116 12.01 13.15 -27.26
CA SER A 116 11.75 12.27 -28.41
C SER A 116 10.38 11.60 -28.40
N GLY A 117 9.49 11.94 -27.46
CA GLY A 117 8.15 11.35 -27.35
C GLY A 117 8.12 9.94 -26.74
N LYS A 118 9.28 9.36 -26.40
CA LYS A 118 9.36 8.06 -25.73
C LYS A 118 8.96 8.21 -24.27
N LEU A 119 8.17 7.25 -23.78
CA LEU A 119 7.85 7.13 -22.36
C LEU A 119 9.05 6.53 -21.63
N TYR A 120 9.63 7.29 -20.71
CA TYR A 120 10.65 6.80 -19.80
C TYR A 120 10.01 6.47 -18.45
N THR A 121 10.47 5.37 -17.85
CA THR A 121 10.05 4.94 -16.53
C THR A 121 11.22 4.76 -15.60
N LYS A 122 11.09 5.23 -14.36
CA LYS A 122 12.06 4.98 -13.29
C LYS A 122 11.35 4.64 -12.00
N GLU A 123 11.88 3.69 -11.25
CA GLU A 123 11.36 3.31 -9.95
C GLU A 123 12.04 4.07 -8.81
N TRP A 124 11.25 4.46 -7.82
CA TRP A 124 11.69 5.27 -6.68
C TRP A 124 11.02 4.76 -5.40
N ASN A 125 11.79 4.71 -4.31
CA ASN A 125 11.23 4.58 -2.97
C ASN A 125 10.85 5.99 -2.46
N CYS A 126 9.59 6.16 -2.05
CA CYS A 126 9.08 7.45 -1.62
C CYS A 126 7.91 7.33 -0.62
N PRO A 127 7.61 8.39 0.15
CA PRO A 127 6.46 8.37 1.05
C PRO A 127 5.11 8.43 0.32
N LEU A 128 4.20 7.50 0.62
CA LEU A 128 2.88 7.41 -0.01
C LEU A 128 2.00 8.63 0.29
N LYS A 129 2.24 9.33 1.41
CA LYS A 129 1.48 10.54 1.80
C LYS A 129 1.51 11.66 0.75
N TYR A 130 2.53 11.68 -0.12
CA TYR A 130 2.67 12.63 -1.22
C TYR A 130 1.89 12.24 -2.47
N TYR A 131 1.10 11.17 -2.42
CA TYR A 131 0.35 10.69 -3.56
C TYR A 131 -1.16 10.74 -3.34
N ARG A 132 -1.87 10.75 -4.47
CA ARG A 132 -3.33 10.61 -4.56
C ARG A 132 -3.64 9.63 -5.67
N LEU A 133 -4.74 8.90 -5.54
CA LEU A 133 -5.27 8.07 -6.63
C LEU A 133 -5.57 8.95 -7.84
N ALA A 134 -5.16 8.47 -9.01
CA ALA A 134 -5.50 9.09 -10.29
C ALA A 134 -6.90 8.72 -10.76
N LEU A 135 -7.35 7.52 -10.40
CA LEU A 135 -8.63 6.95 -10.77
C LEU A 135 -9.34 6.45 -9.51
N LEU A 136 -10.66 6.61 -9.44
CA LEU A 136 -11.46 6.02 -8.37
C LEU A 136 -11.48 4.49 -8.47
N VAL A 137 -11.52 3.98 -9.70
CA VAL A 137 -11.43 2.56 -10.03
C VAL A 137 -10.36 2.39 -11.09
N ASP A 138 -9.33 1.63 -10.76
CA ASP A 138 -8.23 1.34 -11.68
C ASP A 138 -8.29 -0.14 -12.08
N PRO A 139 -8.53 -0.47 -13.36
CA PRO A 139 -8.74 -1.85 -13.79
C PRO A 139 -7.48 -2.72 -13.66
N LEU A 140 -6.30 -2.12 -13.46
CA LEU A 140 -5.04 -2.84 -13.29
C LEU A 140 -4.58 -2.90 -11.83
N ALA A 141 -5.29 -2.24 -10.91
CA ALA A 141 -5.05 -2.37 -9.48
C ALA A 141 -5.63 -3.70 -9.00
N LYS A 142 -4.79 -4.53 -8.37
CA LYS A 142 -5.15 -5.86 -7.85
C LYS A 142 -4.45 -6.13 -6.55
#